data_AF-A0A1J3DJ73-F1
#
_entry.id   AF-A0A1J3DJ73-F1
#
_cell.length_a   1.000
_cell.length_b   1.000
_cell.length_c   1.000
_cell.angle_alpha   90.00
_cell.angle_beta   90.00
_cell.angle_gamma   90.00
#
_symmetry.space_group_name_H-M   'P 1'
#
loop_
_entity.id
_entity.type
_entity.pdbx_description
1 polymer ?
#
loop_
_entity_poly.entity_id
_entity_poly.type
_entity_poly.pdbx_seq_one_letter_code
_entity_poly.pdbx_strand_id
1 'polypeptide(L)'
;DDHKPGLLSLAFPMKFPPSYKKMYRYRGKIEHFQKRSYLSPYADARGLEAGSKEFDKRAIAVMHEVLSFTLEKRLVTDHLTHFRREFVMPQKLMRIFLKHCGIFYVSERGKRFSVFLTEGYDGPELIDKCPL
;
A
#
# COMPACT_ATOMS: atom_id res chain seq x y z
N ASP A 1 -7.89 28.88 3.53
CA ASP A 1 -7.14 27.94 4.37
C ASP A 1 -6.04 27.26 3.57
N ASP A 2 -4.80 27.73 3.71
CA ASP A 2 -3.61 27.12 3.12
C ASP A 2 -3.32 25.79 3.83
N HIS A 3 -3.95 24.72 3.36
CA HIS A 3 -3.60 23.36 3.77
C HIS A 3 -2.20 23.04 3.24
N LYS A 4 -1.17 23.30 4.06
CA LYS A 4 0.18 22.84 3.77
C LYS A 4 0.17 21.32 3.77
N PRO A 5 0.46 20.65 2.65
CA PRO A 5 0.40 19.21 2.60
C PRO A 5 1.47 18.63 3.54
N GLY A 6 1.03 17.94 4.58
CA GLY A 6 1.92 17.38 5.59
C GLY A 6 2.83 16.34 4.94
N LEU A 7 4.14 16.60 4.94
CA LEU A 7 5.14 15.59 4.62
C LEU A 7 5.16 14.58 5.78
N LEU A 8 4.94 13.30 5.48
CA LEU A 8 4.90 12.22 6.46
C LEU A 8 6.12 11.32 6.30
N SER A 9 6.58 10.72 7.40
CA SER A 9 7.61 9.66 7.39
C SER A 9 7.17 8.48 8.26
N LEU A 10 5.91 8.08 8.10
CA LEU A 10 5.35 6.94 8.83
C LEU A 10 5.84 5.63 8.23
N ALA A 11 6.12 4.68 9.11
CA ALA A 11 6.46 3.32 8.73
C ALA A 11 5.18 2.48 8.60
N PHE A 12 5.16 1.59 7.62
CA PHE A 12 4.08 0.64 7.43
C PHE A 12 4.36 -0.64 8.21
N PRO A 13 3.39 -1.16 8.97
CA PRO A 13 3.48 -2.50 9.52
C PRO A 13 3.72 -3.52 8.40
N MET A 14 4.63 -4.46 8.65
CA MET A 14 4.98 -5.50 7.68
C MET A 14 4.89 -6.87 8.34
N LYS A 15 4.18 -7.80 7.70
CA LYS A 15 4.14 -9.21 8.08
C LYS A 15 4.72 -10.05 6.95
N PHE A 16 5.60 -10.98 7.29
CA PHE A 16 6.18 -11.92 6.33
C PHE A 16 5.93 -13.36 6.79
N PRO A 17 5.69 -14.29 5.87
CA PRO A 17 5.63 -15.71 6.20
C PRO A 17 6.95 -16.17 6.84
N PRO A 18 6.93 -17.11 7.80
CA PRO A 18 8.14 -17.66 8.41
C PRO A 18 9.15 -18.24 7.40
N SER A 19 8.66 -18.74 6.26
CA SER A 19 9.48 -19.29 5.18
C SER A 19 10.15 -18.25 4.27
N TYR A 20 9.91 -16.95 4.48
CA TYR A 20 10.42 -15.88 3.62
C TYR A 20 11.90 -15.55 3.87
N LYS A 21 12.79 -16.44 3.44
CA LYS A 21 14.26 -16.35 3.61
C LYS A 21 14.90 -15.12 2.94
N LYS A 22 14.20 -14.45 2.02
CA LYS A 22 14.72 -13.26 1.30
C LYS A 22 14.81 -12.02 2.21
N MET A 23 14.13 -11.97 3.36
CA MET A 23 14.08 -10.79 4.23
C MET A 23 15.49 -10.26 4.60
N TYR A 24 16.42 -11.16 4.93
CA TYR A 24 17.79 -10.79 5.32
C TYR A 24 18.54 -10.00 4.25
N ARG A 25 18.35 -10.33 2.96
CA ARG A 25 19.04 -9.66 1.84
C ARG A 25 18.47 -8.28 1.52
N TYR A 26 17.21 -8.03 1.88
CA TYR A 26 16.51 -6.78 1.56
C TYR A 26 16.28 -5.87 2.77
N ARG A 27 16.73 -6.27 3.98
CA ARG A 27 16.50 -5.54 5.23
C ARG A 27 16.90 -4.05 5.13
N GLY A 28 18.09 -3.73 4.62
CA GLY A 28 18.52 -2.33 4.45
C GLY A 28 17.69 -1.53 3.45
N LYS A 29 17.20 -2.18 2.37
CA LYS A 29 16.29 -1.53 1.41
C LYS A 29 14.91 -1.27 2.02
N ILE A 30 14.43 -2.19 2.85
CA ILE A 30 13.18 -2.03 3.60
C ILE A 30 13.32 -0.87 4.59
N GLU A 31 14.39 -0.84 5.37
CA GLU A 31 14.62 0.23 6.36
C GLU A 31 14.70 1.61 5.71
N HIS A 32 15.44 1.73 4.61
CA HIS A 32 15.53 2.98 3.85
C HIS A 32 14.19 3.39 3.23
N PHE A 33 13.37 2.41 2.80
CA PHE A 33 12.00 2.68 2.36
C PHE A 33 11.12 3.17 3.52
N GLN A 34 11.19 2.54 4.70
CA GLN A 34 10.39 2.93 5.86
C GLN A 34 10.72 4.34 6.34
N LYS A 35 12.00 4.73 6.33
CA LYS A 35 12.47 6.08 6.73
C LYS A 35 12.24 7.19 5.71
N ARG A 36 11.89 6.87 4.45
CA ARG A 36 11.70 7.87 3.39
C ARG A 36 10.45 8.72 3.68
N SER A 37 10.53 10.03 3.50
CA SER A 37 9.35 10.88 3.56
C SER A 37 8.47 10.78 2.32
N TYR A 38 7.18 11.03 2.46
CA TYR A 38 6.22 11.07 1.36
C TYR A 38 5.14 12.10 1.66
N LEU A 39 4.46 12.57 0.63
CA LEU A 39 3.34 13.50 0.80
C LEU A 39 2.13 12.76 1.38
N SER A 40 1.41 13.36 2.32
CA SER A 40 0.18 12.79 2.89
C SER A 40 -0.78 12.23 1.81
N PRO A 41 -1.43 11.08 2.05
CA PRO A 41 -2.48 10.56 1.18
C PRO A 41 -3.61 11.56 0.89
N TYR A 42 -3.92 12.41 1.88
CA TYR A 42 -4.99 13.40 1.84
C TYR A 42 -4.57 14.74 1.22
N ALA A 43 -3.29 14.89 0.90
CA ALA A 43 -2.74 16.09 0.28
C ALA A 43 -2.79 16.06 -1.25
N ASP A 44 -2.84 17.24 -1.86
CA ASP A 44 -2.78 17.41 -3.31
C ASP A 44 -1.41 17.01 -3.86
N ALA A 45 -1.41 16.00 -4.74
CA ALA A 45 -0.22 15.39 -5.30
C ALA A 45 0.02 15.68 -6.78
N ARG A 46 -0.73 16.62 -7.37
CA ARG A 46 -0.61 16.97 -8.79
C ARG A 46 0.79 17.47 -9.19
N GLY A 47 1.57 17.99 -8.23
CA GLY A 47 2.95 18.42 -8.43
C GLY A 47 4.01 17.34 -8.24
N LEU A 48 3.67 16.10 -7.87
CA LEU A 48 4.67 15.05 -7.70
C LEU A 48 5.17 14.52 -9.03
N GLU A 49 6.48 14.33 -9.13
CA GLU A 49 7.12 13.71 -10.27
C GLU A 49 6.77 12.21 -10.34
N ALA A 50 6.12 11.82 -11.44
CA ALA A 50 5.74 10.44 -11.69
C ALA A 50 6.98 9.54 -11.81
N GLY A 51 7.00 8.44 -11.04
CA GLY A 51 8.13 7.50 -11.04
C GLY A 51 9.24 7.82 -10.02
N SER A 52 9.14 8.96 -9.32
CA SER A 52 9.97 9.22 -8.14
C SER A 52 9.68 8.22 -7.01
N LYS A 53 10.64 8.06 -6.08
CA LYS A 53 10.47 7.11 -4.97
C LYS A 53 9.45 7.61 -3.94
N GLU A 54 9.30 8.92 -3.86
CA GLU A 54 8.33 9.64 -3.04
C GLU A 54 6.92 9.42 -3.60
N PHE A 55 6.76 9.47 -4.93
CA PHE A 55 5.52 9.15 -5.62
C PHE A 55 5.08 7.70 -5.39
N ASP A 56 6.00 6.74 -5.56
CA ASP A 56 5.74 5.32 -5.25
C ASP A 56 5.37 5.12 -3.77
N LYS A 57 6.07 5.80 -2.85
CA LYS A 57 5.77 5.68 -1.41
C LYS A 57 4.42 6.29 -1.05
N ARG A 58 4.05 7.43 -1.66
CA ARG A 58 2.71 7.99 -1.51
C ARG A 58 1.64 7.04 -2.04
N ALA A 59 1.85 6.43 -3.20
CA ALA A 59 0.90 5.48 -3.76
C ALA A 59 0.65 4.29 -2.80
N ILE A 60 1.71 3.80 -2.15
CA ILE A 60 1.59 2.78 -1.09
C ILE A 60 0.77 3.30 0.09
N ALA A 61 1.01 4.53 0.52
CA ALA A 61 0.27 5.15 1.61
C ALA A 61 -1.22 5.31 1.30
N VAL A 62 -1.57 5.83 0.11
CA VAL A 62 -2.96 5.94 -0.34
C VAL A 62 -3.62 4.57 -0.39
N MET A 63 -2.92 3.56 -0.92
CA MET A 63 -3.44 2.21 -0.99
C MET A 63 -3.66 1.57 0.39
N HIS A 64 -2.77 1.86 1.33
CA HIS A 64 -2.89 1.42 2.71
C HIS A 64 -4.14 2.01 3.37
N GLU A 65 -4.35 3.33 3.24
CA GLU A 65 -5.55 4.02 3.75
C GLU A 65 -6.85 3.55 3.08
N VAL A 66 -6.87 3.42 1.75
CA VAL A 66 -8.07 2.95 1.04
C VAL A 66 -8.46 1.55 1.52
N LEU A 67 -7.50 0.64 1.68
CA LEU A 67 -7.78 -0.70 2.17
C LEU A 67 -8.16 -0.70 3.65
N SER A 68 -7.57 0.15 4.49
CA SER A 68 -7.91 0.23 5.92
C SER A 68 -9.36 0.68 6.14
N PHE A 69 -9.93 1.48 5.22
CA PHE A 69 -11.35 1.84 5.23
C PHE A 69 -12.30 0.76 4.72
N THR A 70 -11.80 -0.28 4.06
CA THR A 70 -12.67 -1.39 3.62
C THR A 70 -12.94 -2.36 4.78
N LEU A 71 -14.18 -2.84 4.89
CA LEU A 71 -14.61 -3.75 5.96
C LEU A 71 -13.73 -4.99 6.05
N GLU A 72 -13.41 -5.58 4.91
CA GLU A 72 -12.60 -6.79 4.82
C GLU A 72 -11.10 -6.48 4.67
N LYS A 73 -10.67 -5.21 4.72
CA LYS A 73 -9.27 -4.82 4.49
C LYS A 73 -8.70 -5.38 3.16
N ARG A 74 -9.57 -5.52 2.16
CA ARG A 74 -9.28 -6.07 0.83
C ARG A 74 -10.08 -5.36 -0.27
N LEU A 75 -9.53 -5.34 -1.48
CA LEU A 75 -10.21 -4.80 -2.65
C LEU A 75 -9.75 -5.49 -3.95
N VAL A 76 -10.64 -5.56 -4.94
CA VAL A 76 -10.29 -6.03 -6.29
C VAL A 76 -9.47 -4.95 -7.00
N THR A 77 -8.40 -5.34 -7.66
CA THR A 77 -7.44 -4.42 -8.29
C THR A 77 -8.06 -3.56 -9.39
N ASP A 78 -9.06 -4.09 -10.07
CA ASP A 78 -9.74 -3.43 -11.17
C ASP A 78 -10.50 -2.18 -10.68
N HIS A 79 -11.03 -2.20 -9.46
CA HIS A 79 -11.65 -1.01 -8.88
C HIS A 79 -10.64 0.12 -8.68
N LEU A 80 -9.41 -0.22 -8.31
CA LEU A 80 -8.35 0.76 -8.08
C LEU A 80 -7.82 1.39 -9.36
N THR A 81 -7.85 0.66 -10.48
CA THR A 81 -7.40 1.21 -11.76
C THR A 81 -8.37 2.27 -12.28
N HIS A 82 -9.65 2.21 -11.92
CA HIS A 82 -10.64 3.25 -12.25
C HIS A 82 -10.38 4.57 -11.51
N PHE A 83 -9.97 4.53 -10.24
CA PHE A 83 -9.71 5.73 -9.41
C PHE A 83 -8.28 6.27 -9.52
N ARG A 84 -7.56 5.84 -10.54
CA ARG A 84 -6.15 6.10 -10.73
C ARG A 84 -5.83 7.59 -10.86
N ARG A 85 -6.69 8.33 -11.56
CA ARG A 85 -6.49 9.75 -11.86
C ARG A 85 -6.76 10.59 -10.62
N GLU A 86 -7.77 10.21 -9.86
CA GLU A 86 -8.27 10.82 -8.64
C GLU A 86 -7.22 10.68 -7.52
N PHE A 87 -6.64 9.50 -7.38
CA PHE A 87 -5.61 9.24 -6.38
C PHE A 87 -4.18 9.60 -6.82
N VAL A 88 -3.98 10.00 -8.08
CA VAL A 88 -2.67 10.27 -8.68
C VAL A 88 -1.72 9.08 -8.49
N MET A 89 -2.10 7.90 -9.03
CA MET A 89 -1.37 6.64 -8.83
C MET A 89 -0.45 6.23 -10.00
N PRO A 90 0.52 5.31 -9.83
CA PRO A 90 1.49 4.87 -10.85
C PRO A 90 0.98 3.77 -11.78
N GLN A 91 1.32 3.77 -13.10
CA GLN A 91 0.66 2.95 -14.16
C GLN A 91 0.67 1.46 -13.85
N LYS A 92 1.77 1.00 -13.27
CA LYS A 92 2.00 -0.41 -12.98
C LYS A 92 1.73 -0.70 -11.51
N LEU A 93 0.50 -0.49 -11.04
CA LEU A 93 0.12 -0.65 -9.63
C LEU A 93 0.39 -2.08 -9.12
N MET A 94 0.19 -3.11 -9.96
CA MET A 94 0.54 -4.50 -9.61
C MET A 94 2.01 -4.68 -9.23
N ARG A 95 2.90 -3.97 -9.91
CA ARG A 95 4.34 -4.03 -9.61
C ARG A 95 4.64 -3.50 -8.21
N ILE A 96 3.85 -2.54 -7.72
CA ILE A 96 4.00 -1.98 -6.37
C ILE A 96 3.55 -3.02 -5.34
N PHE A 97 2.37 -3.61 -5.51
CA PHE A 97 1.90 -4.64 -4.57
C PHE A 97 2.85 -5.83 -4.48
N LEU A 98 3.30 -6.35 -5.62
CA LEU A 98 4.23 -7.49 -5.65
C LEU A 98 5.60 -7.15 -5.04
N LYS A 99 6.08 -5.92 -5.21
CA LYS A 99 7.34 -5.44 -4.62
C LYS A 99 7.24 -5.26 -3.10
N HIS A 100 6.07 -4.89 -2.61
CA HIS A 100 5.80 -4.58 -1.20
C HIS A 100 4.98 -5.67 -0.52
N CYS A 101 5.35 -6.94 -0.75
CA CYS A 101 4.62 -8.12 -0.29
C CYS A 101 4.52 -8.31 1.24
N GLY A 102 5.25 -7.52 2.02
CA GLY A 102 5.11 -7.50 3.47
C GLY A 102 3.97 -6.61 3.96
N ILE A 103 3.54 -5.64 3.14
CA ILE A 103 2.44 -4.70 3.44
C ILE A 103 1.16 -5.16 2.74
N PHE A 104 1.31 -5.62 1.50
CA PHE A 104 0.19 -6.08 0.68
C PHE A 104 0.35 -7.54 0.31
N TYR A 105 -0.73 -8.29 0.40
CA TYR A 105 -0.82 -9.62 -0.17
C TYR A 105 -1.72 -9.58 -1.40
N VAL A 106 -1.32 -10.27 -2.48
CA VAL A 106 -2.11 -10.36 -3.71
C VAL A 106 -2.55 -11.80 -3.90
N SER A 107 -3.86 -11.99 -4.04
CA SER A 107 -4.46 -13.28 -4.39
C SER A 107 -5.07 -13.19 -5.78
N GLU A 108 -4.92 -14.24 -6.57
CA GLU A 108 -5.59 -14.40 -7.85
C GLU A 108 -6.73 -15.41 -7.71
N ARG A 109 -7.93 -15.01 -8.11
CA ARG A 109 -9.10 -15.91 -8.20
C ARG A 109 -9.85 -15.64 -9.49
N GLY A 110 -10.02 -16.68 -10.31
CA GLY A 110 -10.82 -16.61 -11.53
C GLY A 110 -10.41 -15.47 -12.47
N LYS A 111 -9.10 -15.24 -12.65
CA LYS A 111 -8.49 -14.14 -13.43
C LYS A 111 -8.66 -12.73 -12.85
N ARG A 112 -9.22 -12.59 -11.64
CA ARG A 112 -9.25 -11.31 -10.91
C ARG A 112 -8.22 -11.31 -9.81
N PHE A 113 -7.49 -10.21 -9.68
CA PHE A 113 -6.57 -10.01 -8.58
C PHE A 113 -7.26 -9.24 -7.47
N SER A 114 -7.10 -9.71 -6.24
CA SER A 114 -7.52 -9.03 -5.02
C SER A 114 -6.30 -8.71 -4.19
N VAL A 115 -6.26 -7.49 -3.66
CA VAL A 115 -5.19 -7.00 -2.79
C VAL A 115 -5.73 -6.96 -1.37
N PHE A 116 -4.92 -7.43 -0.44
CA PHE A 116 -5.22 -7.53 0.98
C PHE A 116 -4.17 -6.75 1.75
N LEU A 117 -4.60 -6.05 2.80
CA LEU A 117 -3.72 -5.36 3.71
C LEU A 117 -3.24 -6.33 4.81
N THR A 118 -1.95 -6.69 4.80
CA THR A 118 -1.42 -7.81 5.62
C THR A 118 -1.57 -7.59 7.13
N GLU A 119 -1.46 -6.34 7.59
CA GLU A 119 -1.62 -6.01 9.00
C GLU A 119 -3.01 -6.33 9.56
N GLY A 120 -4.02 -6.30 8.70
CA GLY A 120 -5.42 -6.55 9.03
C GLY A 120 -5.75 -8.01 9.30
N TYR A 121 -4.84 -8.92 8.99
CA TYR A 121 -5.06 -10.37 9.02
C TYR A 121 -4.09 -11.07 9.97
N ASP A 122 -4.60 -12.12 10.61
CA ASP A 122 -3.79 -13.14 11.28
C ASP A 122 -4.04 -14.49 10.61
N GLY A 123 -3.06 -14.95 9.83
CA GLY A 123 -3.23 -16.08 8.93
C GLY A 123 -4.38 -15.84 7.93
N PRO A 124 -5.37 -16.75 7.84
CA PRO A 124 -6.52 -16.60 6.96
C PRO A 124 -7.64 -15.71 7.54
N GLU A 125 -7.56 -15.32 8.81
CA GLU A 125 -8.64 -14.62 9.50
C GLU A 125 -8.41 -13.11 9.60
N LEU A 126 -9.47 -12.34 9.43
CA LEU A 126 -9.46 -10.90 9.68
C LEU A 126 -9.43 -10.65 11.19
N ILE A 127 -8.50 -9.82 11.65
CA ILE A 127 -8.28 -9.54 13.09
C ILE A 127 -9.49 -8.83 13.70
N ASP A 128 -9.96 -7.80 13.01
CA ASP A 128 -11.08 -6.97 13.44
C ASP A 128 -12.21 -7.19 12.45
N LYS A 129 -13.17 -8.04 12.86
CA LYS A 129 -14.34 -8.42 12.08
C LYS A 129 -15.43 -7.39 12.36
N CYS A 130 -15.91 -6.75 11.30
CA CYS A 130 -17.05 -5.84 11.42
C CYS A 130 -18.24 -6.61 12.02
N PRO A 131 -18.93 -6.07 13.04
CA PRO A 131 -20.08 -6.72 13.66
C PRO A 131 -21.37 -6.62 12.82
N LEU A 132 -21.33 -5.90 11.69
CA LEU A 132 -22.45 -5.72 10.76
C LEU A 132 -22.56 -6.88 9.77
#